data_AF-A0A8A1LXC2-F1
#
_entry.id   AF-A0A8A1LXC2-F1
#
_cell.length_a   1.000
_cell.length_b   1.000
_cell.length_c   1.000
_cell.angle_alpha   90.00
_cell.angle_beta   90.00
_cell.angle_gamma   90.00
#
_symmetry.space_group_name_H-M   'P 1'
#
loop_
_entity.id
_entity.type
_entity.pdbx_description
1 polymer ?
#
loop_
_entity_poly.entity_id
_entity_poly.type
_entity_poly.pdbx_seq_one_letter_code
_entity_poly.pdbx_strand_id
1 'polypeptide(L)'
;MKVFSRTPQAYVIRSALKGNPAHATFDDACIDALEFVPGDRVNGAYVVTYRGEGPEQDGSGSRGGKNSADWCERVEMRLETPAGYTGPGQDVEGVIVVGVEGVGEGEQGGILLVNETWMWRGQAEKPVMLEGVVGRWLHGLFAGWLVVKGMRAITV
;
A
#
# COMPACT_ATOMS: atom_id res chain seq x y z
N MET A 1 5.70 -4.71 0.44
CA MET A 1 4.70 -5.47 -0.36
C MET A 1 4.83 -7.00 -0.29
N LYS A 2 6.02 -7.58 -0.05
CA LYS A 2 6.23 -9.05 0.13
C LYS A 2 5.41 -9.73 1.23
N VAL A 3 5.16 -9.02 2.34
CA VAL A 3 4.37 -9.60 3.45
C VAL A 3 2.90 -9.75 3.04
N PHE A 4 2.37 -8.80 2.26
CA PHE A 4 1.00 -8.88 1.73
C PHE A 4 0.83 -10.08 0.80
N SER A 5 1.81 -10.40 -0.05
CA SER A 5 1.70 -11.51 -1.02
C SER A 5 1.51 -12.89 -0.37
N ARG A 6 1.73 -12.99 0.95
CA ARG A 6 1.55 -14.19 1.78
C ARG A 6 0.23 -14.21 2.55
N THR A 7 -0.63 -13.19 2.39
CA THR A 7 -1.92 -13.12 3.09
C THR A 7 -2.98 -13.99 2.38
N PRO A 8 -4.03 -14.45 3.09
CA PRO A 8 -5.14 -15.15 2.47
C PRO A 8 -5.78 -14.38 1.31
N GLN A 9 -5.93 -13.05 1.46
CA GLN A 9 -6.46 -12.18 0.43
C GLN A 9 -5.58 -12.18 -0.83
N ALA A 10 -4.25 -12.09 -0.67
CA ALA A 10 -3.33 -12.17 -1.79
C ALA A 10 -3.38 -13.51 -2.51
N TYR A 11 -3.51 -14.63 -1.81
CA TYR A 11 -3.66 -15.94 -2.45
C TYR A 11 -4.93 -16.04 -3.30
N VAL A 12 -6.05 -15.48 -2.83
CA VAL A 12 -7.30 -15.43 -3.61
C VAL A 12 -7.13 -14.61 -4.88
N ILE A 13 -6.58 -13.39 -4.77
CA ILE A 13 -6.35 -12.51 -5.93
C ILE A 13 -5.38 -13.17 -6.90
N ARG A 14 -4.26 -13.72 -6.41
CA ARG A 14 -3.25 -14.41 -7.20
C ARG A 14 -3.85 -15.60 -7.95
N SER A 15 -4.67 -16.42 -7.30
CA SER A 15 -5.32 -17.56 -7.96
C SER A 15 -6.27 -17.13 -9.09
N ALA A 16 -6.98 -16.01 -8.94
CA ALA A 16 -7.84 -15.46 -9.98
C ALA A 16 -7.08 -14.85 -11.17
N LEU A 17 -5.75 -14.72 -11.06
CA LEU A 17 -4.86 -14.23 -12.10
C LEU A 17 -4.07 -15.34 -12.81
N LYS A 18 -4.36 -16.62 -12.58
CA LYS A 18 -3.67 -17.72 -13.28
C LYS A 18 -3.72 -17.54 -14.80
N GLY A 19 -2.56 -17.60 -15.45
CA GLY A 19 -2.41 -17.36 -16.88
C GLY A 19 -2.32 -15.88 -17.29
N ASN A 20 -2.52 -14.94 -16.36
CA ASN A 20 -2.31 -13.51 -16.56
C ASN A 20 -0.87 -13.12 -16.12
N PRO A 21 -0.16 -12.25 -16.86
CA PRO A 21 1.17 -11.77 -16.47
C PRO A 21 1.22 -11.16 -15.06
N ALA A 22 0.13 -10.52 -14.61
CA ALA A 22 0.01 -9.93 -13.28
C ALA A 22 0.14 -10.96 -12.15
N HIS A 23 -0.02 -12.26 -12.41
CA HIS A 23 0.23 -13.32 -11.43
C HIS A 23 1.66 -13.33 -10.90
N ALA A 24 2.65 -13.01 -11.74
CA ALA A 24 4.06 -13.00 -11.34
C ALA A 24 4.42 -11.84 -10.40
N THR A 25 3.60 -10.79 -10.36
CA THR A 25 3.84 -9.59 -9.52
C THR A 25 3.66 -9.82 -8.01
N PHE A 26 3.30 -11.05 -7.61
CA PHE A 26 3.26 -11.50 -6.21
C PHE A 26 4.58 -12.14 -5.75
N ASP A 27 5.47 -12.47 -6.68
CA ASP A 27 6.72 -13.17 -6.37
C ASP A 27 7.73 -12.22 -5.74
N ASP A 28 8.45 -12.71 -4.72
CA ASP A 28 9.44 -11.90 -3.99
C ASP A 28 10.49 -11.29 -4.94
N ALA A 29 10.96 -12.05 -5.92
CA ALA A 29 11.93 -11.58 -6.91
C ALA A 29 11.37 -10.45 -7.79
N CYS A 30 10.08 -10.49 -8.13
CA CYS A 30 9.45 -9.39 -8.86
C CYS A 30 9.34 -8.16 -7.96
N ILE A 31 8.88 -8.33 -6.71
CA ILE A 31 8.72 -7.22 -5.76
C ILE A 31 10.06 -6.56 -5.41
N ASP A 32 11.12 -7.35 -5.27
CA ASP A 32 12.47 -6.87 -4.95
C ASP A 32 13.14 -6.13 -6.11
N ALA A 33 12.69 -6.34 -7.34
CA ALA A 33 13.16 -5.64 -8.53
C ALA A 33 12.39 -4.34 -8.84
N LEU A 34 11.31 -4.06 -8.10
CA LEU A 34 10.50 -2.86 -8.32
C LEU A 34 11.21 -1.61 -7.82
N GLU A 35 11.21 -0.57 -8.67
CA GLU A 35 11.59 0.78 -8.28
C GLU A 35 10.37 1.60 -7.81
N PHE A 36 9.16 1.04 -7.90
CA PHE A 36 7.90 1.72 -7.58
C PHE A 36 7.73 3.02 -8.38
N VAL A 37 8.03 2.98 -9.68
CA VAL A 37 7.82 4.10 -10.61
C VAL A 37 6.45 4.01 -11.28
N PRO A 38 5.87 5.11 -11.79
CA PRO A 38 4.56 5.06 -12.44
C PRO A 38 4.45 3.97 -13.52
N GLY A 39 3.41 3.15 -13.44
CA GLY A 39 3.19 1.99 -14.29
C GLY A 39 3.61 0.65 -13.67
N ASP A 40 4.44 0.65 -12.62
CA ASP A 40 4.80 -0.56 -11.90
C ASP A 40 3.56 -1.23 -11.29
N ARG A 41 3.40 -2.53 -11.55
CA ARG A 41 2.31 -3.33 -11.01
C ARG A 41 2.80 -4.24 -9.90
N VAL A 42 2.12 -4.20 -8.76
CA VAL A 42 2.48 -4.91 -7.54
C VAL A 42 1.31 -5.74 -7.05
N ASN A 43 1.56 -6.99 -6.67
CA ASN A 43 0.54 -7.89 -6.10
C ASN A 43 -0.76 -7.92 -6.92
N GLY A 44 -0.63 -7.97 -8.24
CA GLY A 44 -1.69 -8.17 -9.21
C GLY A 44 -2.47 -6.91 -9.56
N ALA A 45 -2.95 -6.17 -8.57
CA ALA A 45 -3.94 -5.12 -8.78
C ALA A 45 -3.48 -3.71 -8.38
N TYR A 46 -2.32 -3.54 -7.75
CA TYR A 46 -1.85 -2.20 -7.38
C TYR A 46 -0.92 -1.67 -8.46
N VAL A 47 -1.28 -0.58 -9.11
CA VAL A 47 -0.46 0.09 -10.13
C VAL A 47 0.02 1.41 -9.57
N VAL A 48 1.33 1.63 -9.58
CA VAL A 48 1.91 2.90 -9.16
C VAL A 48 1.45 4.00 -10.11
N THR A 49 0.89 5.07 -9.55
CA THR A 49 0.46 6.26 -10.29
C THR A 49 1.35 7.46 -10.02
N TYR A 50 2.05 7.46 -8.89
CA TYR A 50 2.94 8.55 -8.49
C TYR A 50 4.12 8.02 -7.67
N ARG A 51 5.30 8.59 -7.91
CA ARG A 51 6.48 8.54 -7.04
C ARG A 51 7.19 9.88 -7.07
N GLY A 52 7.50 10.44 -5.92
CA GLY A 52 8.20 11.71 -5.83
C GLY A 52 8.16 12.28 -4.42
N GLU A 53 8.42 13.58 -4.32
CA GLU A 53 8.34 14.30 -3.05
C GLU A 53 6.91 14.30 -2.50
N GLY A 54 6.74 14.12 -1.19
CA GLY A 54 5.45 14.32 -0.55
C GLY A 54 5.07 15.81 -0.56
N PRO A 55 3.79 16.14 -0.32
CA PRO A 55 3.35 17.53 -0.29
C PRO A 55 4.13 18.31 0.77
N GLU A 56 4.58 19.53 0.41
CA GLU A 56 5.11 20.48 1.38
C GLU A 56 4.07 20.63 2.50
N GLN A 57 4.49 20.48 3.76
CA GLN A 57 3.62 20.82 4.88
C GLN A 57 3.38 22.33 4.83
N ASP A 58 2.24 22.73 4.26
CA ASP A 58 1.73 24.10 4.40
C ASP A 58 1.71 24.41 5.90
N GLY A 59 2.53 25.39 6.31
CA GLY A 59 2.87 25.74 7.70
C GLY A 59 1.71 26.25 8.58
N SER A 60 0.48 25.78 8.36
CA SER A 60 -0.71 26.06 9.15
C SER A 60 -0.91 25.09 10.32
N GLY A 61 -0.21 23.96 10.35
CA GLY A 61 -0.15 23.07 11.50
C GLY A 61 0.90 23.54 12.50
N SER A 62 0.52 24.34 13.49
CA SER A 62 1.33 24.57 14.70
C SER A 62 1.55 23.26 15.47
N ARG A 63 2.54 22.48 15.04
CA ARG A 63 3.35 21.59 15.86
C ARG A 63 4.81 21.81 15.50
N GLY A 64 5.36 22.89 16.05
CA GLY A 64 6.78 23.03 16.36
C GLY A 64 7.79 22.91 15.21
N GLY A 65 8.25 24.07 14.75
CA GLY A 65 9.63 24.28 14.29
C GLY A 65 9.94 23.81 12.87
N LYS A 66 10.66 24.65 12.12
CA LYS A 66 11.38 24.31 10.89
C LYS A 66 12.57 23.37 11.22
N ASN A 67 12.29 22.21 11.80
CA ASN A 67 13.30 21.32 12.39
C ASN A 67 12.98 19.82 12.17
N SER A 68 12.30 19.48 11.08
CA SER A 68 12.13 18.10 10.62
C SER A 68 12.96 17.92 9.37
N ALA A 69 13.77 16.87 9.28
CA ALA A 69 14.63 16.62 8.13
C ALA A 69 13.86 16.78 6.81
N ASP A 70 14.39 17.65 5.92
CA ASP A 70 13.76 18.25 4.74
C ASP A 70 13.29 17.28 3.63
N TRP A 71 13.29 15.97 3.88
CA TRP A 71 12.92 14.97 2.88
C TRP A 71 11.61 14.27 3.25
N CYS A 72 10.71 14.28 2.29
CA CYS A 72 9.46 13.55 2.31
C CYS A 72 9.34 12.82 0.98
N GLU A 73 9.30 11.50 1.00
CA GLU A 73 9.05 10.70 -0.20
C GLU A 73 7.64 10.10 -0.14
N ARG A 74 6.98 10.05 -1.29
CA ARG A 74 5.63 9.51 -1.42
C ARG A 74 5.50 8.62 -2.66
N VAL A 75 4.82 7.49 -2.47
CA VAL A 75 4.36 6.59 -3.54
C VAL A 75 2.85 6.46 -3.45
N GLU A 76 2.16 6.62 -4.58
CA GLU A 76 0.73 6.37 -4.69
C GLU A 76 0.49 5.21 -5.65
N MET A 77 -0.40 4.31 -5.26
CA MET A 77 -0.81 3.17 -6.07
C MET A 77 -2.33 3.13 -6.19
N ARG A 78 -2.85 3.05 -7.41
CA ARG A 78 -4.28 2.83 -7.66
C ARG A 78 -4.57 1.34 -7.75
N LEU A 79 -5.74 0.94 -7.24
CA LEU A 79 -6.30 -0.37 -7.51
C LEU A 79 -6.82 -0.42 -8.95
N GLU A 80 -6.20 -1.23 -9.77
CA GLU A 80 -6.56 -1.46 -11.16
C GLU A 80 -6.56 -2.96 -11.44
N THR A 81 -7.75 -3.53 -11.65
CA THR A 81 -7.89 -4.95 -11.91
C THR A 81 -7.34 -5.30 -13.30
N PRO A 82 -6.46 -6.31 -13.42
CA PRO A 82 -5.93 -6.72 -14.72
C PRO A 82 -7.03 -7.19 -15.67
N ALA A 83 -6.82 -7.02 -16.98
CA ALA A 83 -7.71 -7.55 -18.00
C ALA A 83 -7.94 -9.06 -17.79
N GLY A 84 -9.21 -9.48 -17.81
CA GLY A 84 -9.61 -10.87 -17.58
C GLY A 84 -9.59 -11.32 -16.11
N TYR A 85 -9.34 -10.43 -15.15
CA TYR A 85 -9.50 -10.74 -13.73
C TYR A 85 -10.96 -11.04 -13.40
N THR A 86 -11.21 -12.15 -12.72
CA THR A 86 -12.56 -12.62 -12.32
C THR A 86 -12.71 -12.81 -10.80
N GLY A 87 -11.71 -12.36 -10.04
CA GLY A 87 -11.68 -12.48 -8.59
C GLY A 87 -12.54 -11.43 -7.88
N PRO A 88 -12.54 -11.41 -6.53
CA PRO A 88 -13.30 -10.43 -5.76
C PRO A 88 -12.79 -9.00 -5.98
N GLY A 89 -13.68 -8.02 -5.84
CA GLY A 89 -13.34 -6.60 -5.90
C GLY A 89 -13.16 -6.02 -7.31
N GLN A 90 -13.80 -6.62 -8.34
CA GLN A 90 -13.78 -6.08 -9.71
C GLN A 90 -14.32 -4.65 -9.79
N ASP A 91 -15.36 -4.36 -9.00
CA ASP A 91 -16.03 -3.07 -8.97
C ASP A 91 -15.45 -2.14 -7.88
N VAL A 92 -14.47 -2.60 -7.11
CA VAL A 92 -13.83 -1.78 -6.09
C VAL A 92 -12.77 -0.91 -6.75
N GLU A 93 -12.85 0.38 -6.46
CA GLU A 93 -11.79 1.33 -6.69
C GLU A 93 -11.02 1.57 -5.41
N GLY A 94 -9.77 1.99 -5.53
CA GLY A 94 -9.00 2.35 -4.36
C GLY A 94 -7.66 2.98 -4.67
N VAL A 95 -7.09 3.61 -3.67
CA VAL A 95 -5.75 4.21 -3.68
C VAL A 95 -5.04 3.82 -2.40
N ILE A 96 -3.77 3.45 -2.53
CA ILE A 96 -2.83 3.32 -1.42
C ILE A 96 -1.83 4.47 -1.54
N VAL A 97 -1.70 5.25 -0.48
CA VAL A 97 -0.65 6.27 -0.33
C VAL A 97 0.34 5.77 0.71
N VAL A 98 1.61 5.78 0.35
CA VAL A 98 2.73 5.45 1.25
C VAL A 98 3.65 6.66 1.29
N GLY A 99 3.96 7.14 2.49
CA GLY A 99 4.86 8.26 2.72
C GLY A 99 5.97 7.89 3.69
N VAL A 100 7.14 8.47 3.50
CA VAL A 100 8.27 8.39 4.42
C VAL A 100 8.76 9.81 4.68
N GLU A 101 8.74 10.22 5.95
CA GLU A 101 9.14 11.55 6.40
C GLU A 101 10.30 11.44 7.38
N GLY A 102 11.32 12.28 7.21
CA GLY A 102 12.34 12.48 8.23
C GLY A 102 11.81 13.35 9.38
N VAL A 103 11.99 12.92 10.63
CA VAL A 103 11.53 13.66 11.82
C VAL A 103 12.68 13.91 12.79
N GLY A 104 12.84 15.15 13.28
CA GLY A 104 13.93 15.55 14.18
C GLY A 104 15.29 15.78 13.50
N GLU A 105 16.29 16.22 14.27
CA GLU A 105 17.64 16.57 13.82
C GLU A 105 18.73 15.77 14.54
N GLY A 106 19.87 15.53 13.87
CA GLY A 106 21.08 14.92 14.45
C GLY A 106 20.98 13.40 14.68
N GLU A 107 21.81 12.87 15.58
CA GLU A 107 21.88 11.42 15.91
C GLU A 107 20.58 10.85 16.52
N GLN A 108 19.59 11.71 16.81
CA GLN A 108 18.28 11.36 17.36
C GLN A 108 17.15 11.49 16.32
N GLY A 109 17.49 11.77 15.06
CA GLY A 109 16.53 11.79 13.95
C GLY A 109 15.83 10.44 13.79
N GLY A 110 14.54 10.49 13.55
CA GLY A 110 13.68 9.34 13.30
C GLY A 110 13.08 9.35 11.90
N ILE A 111 12.38 8.27 11.58
CA ILE A 111 11.59 8.15 10.35
C ILE A 111 10.13 7.96 10.74
N LEU A 112 9.26 8.79 10.17
CA LEU A 112 7.82 8.59 10.22
C LEU A 112 7.36 7.87 8.95
N LEU A 113 6.81 6.68 9.13
CA LEU A 113 6.15 5.95 8.05
C LEU A 113 4.66 6.27 8.05
N VAL A 114 4.15 6.74 6.92
CA VAL A 114 2.73 6.99 6.69
C VAL A 114 2.22 5.97 5.70
N ASN A 115 1.11 5.32 6.02
CA ASN A 115 0.40 4.48 5.07
C ASN A 115 -1.10 4.71 5.21
N GLU A 116 -1.72 5.02 4.08
CA GLU A 116 -3.13 5.29 3.99
C GLU A 116 -3.72 4.48 2.84
N THR A 117 -4.90 3.90 3.03
CA THR A 117 -5.58 3.08 2.03
C THR A 117 -7.05 3.45 1.97
N TRP A 118 -7.48 3.91 0.79
CA TRP A 118 -8.84 4.31 0.51
C TRP A 118 -9.41 3.30 -0.47
N MET A 119 -10.57 2.76 -0.16
CA MET A 119 -11.30 1.88 -1.07
C MET A 119 -12.76 2.31 -1.08
N TRP A 120 -13.35 2.36 -2.26
CA TRP A 120 -14.75 2.69 -2.44
C TRP A 120 -15.34 1.85 -3.55
N ARG A 121 -16.67 1.76 -3.55
CA ARG A 121 -17.46 1.07 -4.56
C ARG A 121 -18.83 1.74 -4.63
N GLY A 122 -19.51 1.58 -5.75
CA GLY A 122 -20.91 1.99 -5.89
C GLY A 122 -21.79 1.24 -4.88
N GLN A 123 -22.82 1.91 -4.34
CA GLN A 123 -23.68 1.33 -3.30
C GLN A 123 -24.37 0.02 -3.75
N ALA A 124 -24.76 -0.03 -5.03
CA ALA A 124 -25.44 -1.19 -5.63
C ALA A 124 -24.49 -2.35 -6.00
N GLU A 125 -23.18 -2.14 -5.96
CA GLU A 125 -22.19 -3.17 -6.30
C GLU A 125 -22.06 -4.21 -5.19
N LYS A 126 -21.39 -5.33 -5.52
CA LYS A 126 -21.26 -6.44 -4.57
C LYS A 126 -20.42 -6.00 -3.36
N PRO A 127 -20.92 -6.20 -2.13
CA PRO A 127 -20.13 -5.96 -0.93
C PRO A 127 -18.85 -6.79 -0.94
N VAL A 128 -17.76 -6.20 -0.45
CA VAL A 128 -16.51 -6.93 -0.24
C VAL A 128 -16.41 -7.49 1.17
N MET A 129 -15.53 -8.47 1.35
CA MET A 129 -15.28 -9.12 2.65
C MET A 129 -15.03 -8.11 3.78
N LEU A 130 -14.37 -6.99 3.48
CA LEU A 130 -14.05 -5.94 4.46
C LEU A 130 -15.27 -5.26 5.08
N GLU A 131 -16.42 -5.31 4.42
CA GLU A 131 -17.68 -4.75 4.91
C GLU A 131 -18.38 -5.69 5.91
N GLY A 132 -18.01 -6.97 5.92
CA GLY A 132 -18.49 -7.94 6.91
C GLY A 132 -17.75 -7.82 8.25
N VAL A 133 -18.44 -8.14 9.36
CA VAL A 133 -17.86 -8.07 10.71
C VAL A 133 -16.59 -8.93 10.85
N VAL A 134 -16.65 -10.17 10.35
CA VAL A 134 -15.51 -11.11 10.39
C VAL A 134 -14.37 -10.63 9.49
N GLY A 135 -14.68 -10.15 8.29
CA GLY A 135 -13.66 -9.68 7.36
C GLY A 135 -12.97 -8.42 7.85
N ARG A 136 -13.69 -7.49 8.49
CA ARG A 136 -13.11 -6.30 9.13
C ARG A 136 -12.18 -6.65 10.29
N TRP A 137 -12.57 -7.59 11.15
CA TRP A 137 -11.71 -8.08 12.24
C TRP A 137 -10.44 -8.74 11.70
N LEU A 138 -10.59 -9.64 10.72
CA LEU A 138 -9.47 -10.32 10.07
C LEU A 138 -8.52 -9.33 9.39
N HIS A 139 -9.07 -8.32 8.71
CA HIS A 139 -8.29 -7.26 8.08
C HIS A 139 -7.53 -6.43 9.11
N GLY A 140 -8.16 -6.06 10.24
CA GLY A 140 -7.49 -5.34 11.32
C GLY A 140 -6.28 -6.10 11.87
N LEU A 141 -6.43 -7.42 12.07
CA LEU A 141 -5.30 -8.28 12.48
C LEU A 141 -4.17 -8.29 11.44
N PHE A 142 -4.49 -8.45 10.15
CA PHE A 142 -3.47 -8.48 9.11
C PHE A 142 -2.81 -7.13 8.89
N ALA A 143 -3.56 -6.03 8.95
CA ALA A 143 -3.02 -4.67 8.87
C ALA A 143 -2.05 -4.39 10.02
N GLY A 144 -2.42 -4.71 11.26
CA GLY A 144 -1.52 -4.57 12.41
C GLY A 144 -0.27 -5.42 12.28
N TRP A 145 -0.41 -6.67 11.82
CA TRP A 145 0.73 -7.55 11.57
C TRP A 145 1.67 -7.03 10.47
N LEU A 146 1.11 -6.45 9.39
CA LEU A 146 1.88 -5.83 8.31
C LEU A 146 2.71 -4.64 8.81
N VAL A 147 2.14 -3.80 9.66
CA VAL A 147 2.85 -2.67 10.30
C VAL A 147 4.02 -3.17 11.14
N VAL A 148 3.78 -4.14 12.03
CA VAL A 148 4.85 -4.70 12.89
C VAL A 148 5.97 -5.33 12.07
N LYS A 149 5.63 -6.06 11.00
CA LYS A 149 6.62 -6.65 10.10
C LYS A 149 7.39 -5.60 9.30
N GLY A 150 6.72 -4.53 8.87
CA GLY A 150 7.34 -3.40 8.20
C GLY A 150 8.37 -2.69 9.09
N MET A 151 8.00 -2.40 10.34
CA MET A 151 8.92 -1.78 11.30
C MET A 151 10.18 -2.63 11.52
N ARG A 152 10.04 -3.95 11.69
CA ARG A 152 11.21 -4.84 11.84
C ARG A 152 12.13 -4.89 10.62
N ALA A 153 11.63 -4.54 9.44
CA ALA A 153 12.46 -4.52 8.23
C ALA A 153 13.33 -3.26 8.14
N ILE A 154 13.00 -2.20 8.90
CA ILE A 154 13.73 -0.93 8.88
C ILE A 154 14.49 -0.63 10.18
N THR A 155 14.13 -1.28 11.29
CA THR A 155 14.87 -1.20 12.56
C THR A 155 15.83 -2.39 12.66
N VAL A 156 17.13 -2.15 12.48
CA VAL A 156 18.21 -3.13 12.70
C VAL A 156 18.62 -3.13 14.17
#